data_AF-A0AAD8JIX8-F1
#
_entry.id   AF-A0AAD8JIX8-F1
#
_cell.length_a   1.000
_cell.length_b   1.000
_cell.length_c   1.000
_cell.angle_alpha   90.00
_cell.angle_beta   90.00
_cell.angle_gamma   90.00
#
_symmetry.space_group_name_H-M   'P 1'
#
loop_
_entity.id
_entity.type
_entity.pdbx_description
1 polymer ?
#
loop_
_entity_poly.entity_id
_entity_poly.type
_entity_poly.pdbx_seq_one_letter_code
_entity_poly.pdbx_strand_id
1 'polypeptide(L)'
;MGGPQFTVPGRTISQAAFEETVRENIEDLGMDPTEALLDAIETLTLQGVDLSGIVTCAPGSGNADIATRNGGLELVCEICSRVPSGCGRGLVSGLNALASLLHDLQCTEIFRNRNGPEVVVRILNYGNDNVKVMNSGFSVIAAAATGNEVL
;
A
#
# COMPACT_ATOMS: atom_id res chain seq x y z
N MET A 1 -33.76 -27.54 -17.81
CA MET A 1 -34.29 -26.27 -17.25
C MET A 1 -33.51 -25.93 -15.99
N GLY A 2 -32.33 -25.32 -16.13
CA GLY A 2 -31.61 -24.75 -14.99
C GLY A 2 -32.09 -23.32 -14.82
N GLY A 3 -32.97 -23.08 -13.84
CA GLY A 3 -33.39 -21.73 -13.51
C GLY A 3 -32.22 -20.89 -12.98
N PRO A 4 -32.31 -19.55 -12.99
CA PRO A 4 -31.28 -18.70 -12.43
C PRO A 4 -31.11 -19.01 -10.93
N GLN A 5 -29.91 -19.43 -10.53
CA GLN A 5 -29.52 -19.48 -9.13
C GLN A 5 -29.48 -18.05 -8.61
N PHE A 6 -30.54 -17.63 -7.91
CA PHE A 6 -30.48 -16.44 -7.09
C PHE A 6 -29.47 -16.75 -5.97
N THR A 7 -28.27 -16.19 -6.08
CA THR A 7 -27.31 -16.20 -4.98
C THR A 7 -28.00 -15.53 -3.80
N VAL A 8 -28.11 -16.28 -2.69
CA VAL A 8 -28.55 -15.72 -1.42
C VAL A 8 -27.60 -14.55 -1.12
N PRO A 9 -28.08 -13.33 -0.84
CA PRO A 9 -27.17 -12.23 -0.54
C PRO A 9 -26.37 -12.59 0.70
N GLY A 10 -25.10 -12.94 0.49
CA GLY A 10 -24.15 -13.20 1.57
C GLY A 10 -24.01 -11.94 2.43
N ARG A 11 -23.71 -12.11 3.71
CA ARG A 11 -23.37 -10.95 4.55
C ARG A 11 -22.12 -10.31 3.96
N THR A 12 -22.13 -9.02 3.66
CA THR A 12 -20.93 -8.31 3.21
C THR A 12 -20.19 -7.74 4.42
N ILE A 13 -18.86 -7.61 4.30
CA ILE A 13 -17.98 -6.97 5.29
C ILE A 13 -17.30 -5.77 4.64
N SER A 14 -16.85 -4.80 5.45
CA SER A 14 -16.03 -3.68 4.96
C SER A 14 -14.54 -4.02 5.04
N GLN A 15 -13.72 -3.36 4.21
CA GLN A 15 -12.25 -3.54 4.25
C GLN A 15 -11.68 -3.30 5.66
N ALA A 16 -12.13 -2.24 6.34
CA ALA A 16 -11.66 -1.91 7.70
C ALA A 16 -12.04 -2.98 8.73
N ALA A 17 -13.23 -3.58 8.63
CA ALA A 17 -13.64 -4.65 9.56
C ALA A 17 -12.91 -5.96 9.27
N PHE A 18 -12.61 -6.25 8.00
CA PHE A 18 -11.78 -7.38 7.62
C PHE A 18 -10.34 -7.21 8.15
N GLU A 19 -9.73 -6.05 7.91
CA GLU A 19 -8.39 -5.72 8.39
C GLU A 19 -8.29 -5.77 9.92
N GLU A 20 -9.33 -5.33 10.62
CA GLU A 20 -9.41 -5.42 12.08
C GLU A 20 -9.41 -6.89 12.55
N THR A 21 -10.15 -7.76 11.86
CA THR A 21 -10.16 -9.20 12.19
C THR A 21 -8.77 -9.81 11.99
N VAL A 22 -8.10 -9.46 10.89
CA VAL A 22 -6.71 -9.90 10.63
C VAL A 22 -5.76 -9.35 11.69
N ARG A 23 -5.92 -8.09 12.09
CA ARG A 23 -5.10 -7.42 13.11
C ARG A 23 -5.27 -8.07 14.49
N GLU A 24 -6.51 -8.35 14.90
CA GLU A 24 -6.82 -9.06 16.15
C GLU A 24 -6.20 -10.47 16.14
N ASN A 25 -6.25 -11.19 15.02
CA ASN A 25 -5.57 -12.49 14.90
C ASN A 25 -4.04 -12.37 15.07
N ILE A 26 -3.41 -11.30 14.55
CA ILE A 26 -1.96 -11.07 14.74
C ILE A 26 -1.65 -10.70 16.20
N GLU A 27 -2.39 -9.76 16.78
CA GLU A 27 -2.07 -9.19 18.10
C GLU A 27 -2.54 -10.07 19.26
N ASP A 28 -3.77 -10.58 19.21
CA ASP A 28 -4.38 -11.32 20.32
C ASP A 28 -4.06 -12.80 20.28
N LEU A 29 -3.94 -13.39 19.08
CA LEU A 29 -3.58 -14.80 18.90
C LEU A 29 -2.10 -15.02 18.60
N GLY A 30 -1.34 -13.94 18.32
CA GLY A 30 0.09 -14.03 18.02
C GLY A 30 0.41 -14.71 16.69
N MET A 31 -0.54 -14.73 15.75
CA MET A 31 -0.37 -15.39 14.44
C MET A 31 0.59 -14.60 13.54
N ASP A 32 1.28 -15.30 12.64
CA ASP A 32 2.01 -14.65 11.55
C ASP A 32 1.06 -13.85 10.64
N PRO A 33 1.43 -12.69 10.07
CA PRO A 33 0.54 -11.88 9.23
C PRO A 33 -0.08 -12.63 8.04
N THR A 34 0.63 -13.60 7.47
CA THR A 34 0.10 -14.43 6.36
C THR A 34 -0.88 -15.46 6.88
N GLU A 35 -0.59 -16.06 8.03
CA GLU A 35 -1.44 -17.03 8.70
C GLU A 35 -2.74 -16.39 9.18
N ALA A 36 -2.65 -15.25 9.86
CA ALA A 36 -3.79 -14.47 10.34
C ALA A 36 -4.75 -14.07 9.21
N LEU A 37 -4.19 -13.70 8.05
CA LEU A 37 -4.96 -13.37 6.85
C LEU A 37 -5.71 -14.59 6.31
N LEU A 38 -5.03 -15.74 6.19
CA LEU A 38 -5.64 -16.97 5.70
C LEU A 38 -6.75 -17.45 6.65
N ASP A 39 -6.51 -17.41 7.96
CA ASP A 39 -7.48 -17.77 8.99
C ASP A 39 -8.72 -16.85 8.95
N ALA A 40 -8.54 -15.54 8.82
CA ALA A 40 -9.65 -14.59 8.70
C ALA A 40 -10.48 -14.85 7.42
N ILE A 41 -9.83 -15.13 6.29
CA ILE A 41 -10.52 -15.47 5.03
C ILE A 41 -11.33 -16.75 5.20
N GLU A 42 -10.73 -17.80 5.77
CA GLU A 42 -11.40 -19.09 5.99
C GLU A 42 -12.60 -18.92 6.92
N THR A 43 -12.40 -18.29 8.08
CA THR A 43 -13.44 -18.08 9.10
C THR A 43 -14.63 -17.29 8.55
N LEU A 44 -14.37 -16.16 7.86
CA LEU A 44 -15.43 -15.34 7.28
C LEU A 44 -16.15 -16.05 6.14
N THR A 45 -15.42 -16.80 5.31
CA THR A 45 -16.03 -17.62 4.25
C THR A 45 -16.95 -18.70 4.84
N LEU A 46 -16.54 -19.38 5.92
CA LEU A 46 -17.37 -20.36 6.63
C LEU A 46 -18.62 -19.73 7.26
N GLN A 47 -18.55 -18.46 7.66
CA GLN A 47 -19.71 -17.69 8.15
C GLN A 47 -20.65 -17.21 7.03
N GLY A 48 -20.33 -17.49 5.77
CA GLY A 48 -21.11 -17.06 4.61
C GLY A 48 -20.96 -15.57 4.31
N VAL A 49 -19.82 -14.98 4.69
CA VAL A 49 -19.47 -13.60 4.34
C VAL A 49 -18.96 -13.56 2.91
N ASP A 50 -19.46 -12.62 2.11
CA ASP A 50 -18.98 -12.36 0.76
C ASP A 50 -17.73 -11.47 0.80
N LEU A 51 -16.58 -12.05 0.43
CA LEU A 51 -15.28 -11.39 0.38
C LEU A 51 -14.92 -10.88 -1.02
N SER A 52 -15.80 -10.99 -2.02
CA SER A 52 -15.50 -10.60 -3.41
C SER A 52 -15.13 -9.13 -3.59
N GLY A 53 -15.54 -8.27 -2.65
CA GLY A 53 -15.18 -6.85 -2.59
C GLY A 53 -14.01 -6.51 -1.66
N ILE A 54 -13.33 -7.50 -1.08
CA ILE A 54 -12.27 -7.32 -0.08
C ILE A 54 -10.91 -7.55 -0.73
N VAL A 55 -9.96 -6.68 -0.43
CA VAL A 55 -8.55 -6.86 -0.82
C VAL A 55 -7.90 -7.80 0.19
N THR A 56 -7.68 -9.05 -0.22
CA THR A 56 -7.13 -10.13 0.62
C THR A 56 -5.62 -10.26 0.51
N CYS A 57 -4.90 -9.14 0.41
CA CYS A 57 -3.43 -9.14 0.36
C CYS A 57 -2.88 -8.91 1.76
N ALA A 58 -1.84 -9.65 2.14
CA ALA A 58 -1.17 -9.42 3.42
C ALA A 58 -0.53 -8.01 3.42
N PRO A 59 -0.70 -7.22 4.48
CA PRO A 59 0.12 -6.02 4.70
C PRO A 59 1.59 -6.43 4.70
N GLY A 60 2.40 -5.84 3.81
CA GLY A 60 3.81 -6.23 3.66
C GLY A 60 4.04 -7.52 2.88
N SER A 61 3.05 -8.04 2.14
CA SER A 61 3.34 -9.10 1.16
C SER A 61 4.45 -8.61 0.24
N GLY A 62 5.44 -9.46 -0.05
CA GLY A 62 6.65 -9.13 -0.84
C GLY A 62 6.41 -8.60 -2.26
N ASN A 63 5.18 -8.20 -2.59
CA ASN A 63 4.83 -7.37 -3.74
C ASN A 63 5.68 -6.10 -3.80
N ALA A 64 6.01 -5.48 -2.66
CA ALA A 64 6.93 -4.34 -2.63
C ALA A 64 8.35 -4.74 -3.09
N ASP A 65 8.88 -5.86 -2.57
CA ASP A 65 10.17 -6.41 -3.02
C ASP A 65 10.16 -6.77 -4.51
N ILE A 66 9.10 -7.43 -4.98
CA ILE A 66 8.92 -7.81 -6.37
C ILE A 66 8.84 -6.56 -7.25
N ALA A 67 8.08 -5.54 -6.83
CA ALA A 67 7.95 -4.29 -7.56
C ALA A 67 9.31 -3.59 -7.65
N THR A 68 10.04 -3.44 -6.55
CA THR A 68 11.39 -2.84 -6.55
C THR A 68 12.34 -3.64 -7.46
N ARG A 69 12.37 -4.98 -7.35
CA ARG A 69 13.23 -5.83 -8.20
C ARG A 69 12.93 -5.68 -9.69
N ASN A 70 11.70 -5.34 -10.06
CA ASN A 70 11.27 -5.11 -11.44
C ASN A 70 11.35 -3.62 -11.86
N GLY A 71 12.03 -2.77 -11.10
CA GLY A 71 12.23 -1.35 -11.44
C GLY A 71 11.02 -0.46 -11.12
N GLY A 72 10.09 -0.94 -10.28
CA GLY A 72 8.88 -0.21 -9.91
C GLY A 72 9.17 1.10 -9.20
N LEU A 73 10.18 1.13 -8.33
CA LEU A 73 10.59 2.34 -7.62
C LEU A 73 11.09 3.41 -8.59
N GLU A 74 11.98 3.04 -9.50
CA GLU A 74 12.52 3.92 -10.52
C GLU A 74 11.43 4.46 -11.45
N LEU A 75 10.50 3.59 -11.87
CA LEU A 75 9.39 3.98 -12.71
C LEU A 75 8.47 4.99 -12.00
N VAL A 76 8.15 4.77 -10.72
CA VAL A 76 7.30 5.70 -9.97
C VAL A 76 8.02 7.03 -9.75
N CYS A 77 9.33 7.05 -9.48
CA CYS A 77 10.12 8.28 -9.44
C CYS A 77 10.00 9.06 -10.75
N GLU A 78 10.16 8.37 -11.89
CA GLU A 78 10.08 8.99 -13.21
C GLU A 78 8.66 9.48 -13.54
N ILE A 79 7.63 8.75 -13.14
CA ILE A 79 6.25 9.21 -13.29
C ILE A 79 6.04 10.48 -12.45
N CYS A 80 6.45 10.48 -11.19
CA CYS A 80 6.32 11.65 -10.31
C CYS A 80 7.10 12.86 -10.83
N SER A 81 8.21 12.66 -11.56
CA SER A 81 8.96 13.75 -12.19
C SER A 81 8.17 14.43 -13.33
N ARG A 82 7.37 13.65 -14.07
CA ARG A 82 6.61 14.10 -15.25
C ARG A 82 5.16 14.49 -15.00
N VAL A 83 4.55 14.03 -13.90
CA VAL A 83 3.16 14.37 -13.57
C VAL A 83 3.03 15.88 -13.34
N PRO A 84 2.08 16.56 -14.01
CA PRO A 84 1.85 17.99 -13.80
C PRO A 84 1.46 18.31 -12.36
N SER A 85 1.92 19.44 -11.83
CA SER A 85 1.63 19.88 -10.46
C SER A 85 0.12 20.03 -10.16
N GLY A 86 -0.70 20.32 -11.17
CA GLY A 86 -2.16 20.38 -11.03
C GLY A 86 -2.86 19.02 -10.86
N CYS A 87 -2.15 17.89 -11.04
CA CYS A 87 -2.71 16.55 -10.93
C CYS A 87 -2.53 15.98 -9.50
N GLY A 88 -3.17 16.62 -8.52
CA GLY A 88 -3.01 16.25 -7.10
C GLY A 88 -3.29 14.77 -6.80
N ARG A 89 -4.28 14.14 -7.48
CA ARG A 89 -4.57 12.70 -7.32
C ARG A 89 -3.41 11.83 -7.81
N GLY A 90 -2.87 12.13 -8.99
CA GLY A 90 -1.75 11.38 -9.55
C GLY A 90 -0.49 11.49 -8.68
N LEU A 91 -0.22 12.69 -8.15
CA LEU A 91 0.87 12.92 -7.23
C LEU A 91 0.69 12.16 -5.90
N VAL A 92 -0.50 12.23 -5.28
CA VAL A 92 -0.78 11.47 -4.04
C VAL A 92 -0.58 9.97 -4.25
N SER A 93 -1.11 9.41 -5.35
CA SER A 93 -0.93 7.99 -5.67
C SER A 93 0.53 7.62 -5.87
N GLY A 94 1.28 8.42 -6.64
CA GLY A 94 2.71 8.20 -6.87
C GLY A 94 3.54 8.29 -5.58
N LEU A 95 3.30 9.31 -4.75
CA LEU A 95 4.00 9.48 -3.48
C LEU A 95 3.67 8.36 -2.49
N ASN A 96 2.42 7.91 -2.41
CA ASN A 96 2.07 6.76 -1.56
C ASN A 96 2.78 5.49 -2.04
N ALA A 97 2.85 5.27 -3.36
CA ALA A 97 3.60 4.13 -3.92
C ALA A 97 5.10 4.23 -3.61
N LEU A 98 5.71 5.42 -3.72
CA LEU A 98 7.11 5.63 -3.30
C LEU A 98 7.33 5.29 -1.83
N ALA A 99 6.44 5.76 -0.94
CA ALA A 99 6.54 5.48 0.49
C ALA A 99 6.46 3.97 0.79
N SER A 100 5.58 3.23 0.10
CA SER A 100 5.48 1.77 0.26
C SER A 100 6.67 0.99 -0.33
N LEU A 101 7.31 1.53 -1.38
CA LEU A 101 8.48 0.90 -2.01
C LEU A 101 9.79 1.20 -1.27
N LEU A 102 9.81 2.18 -0.37
CA LEU A 102 10.96 2.54 0.46
C LEU A 102 10.95 1.74 1.77
N HIS A 103 11.20 0.43 1.69
CA HIS A 103 11.16 -0.48 2.83
C HIS A 103 12.55 -0.97 3.30
N ASP A 104 13.60 -0.79 2.50
CA ASP A 104 14.97 -1.19 2.87
C ASP A 104 16.05 -0.19 2.41
N LEU A 105 17.29 -0.48 2.79
CA LEU A 105 18.45 0.34 2.43
C LEU A 105 18.69 0.39 0.91
N GLN A 106 18.50 -0.74 0.21
CA GLN A 106 18.74 -0.83 -1.23
C GLN A 106 17.74 0.04 -2.02
N CYS A 107 16.46 -0.02 -1.69
CA CYS A 107 15.41 0.85 -2.22
C CYS A 107 15.76 2.31 -1.97
N THR A 108 16.21 2.63 -0.76
CA THR A 108 16.61 4.00 -0.39
C THR A 108 17.79 4.51 -1.22
N GLU A 109 18.79 3.66 -1.50
CA GLU A 109 19.90 4.00 -2.40
C GLU A 109 19.44 4.20 -3.84
N ILE A 110 18.58 3.32 -4.36
CA ILE A 110 17.98 3.46 -5.71
C ILE A 110 17.22 4.79 -5.80
N PHE A 111 16.39 5.11 -4.80
CA PHE A 111 15.63 6.35 -4.74
C PHE A 111 16.55 7.59 -4.78
N ARG A 112 17.63 7.60 -3.99
CA ARG A 112 18.63 8.69 -4.01
C ARG A 112 19.32 8.81 -5.37
N ASN A 113 19.71 7.68 -5.97
CA ASN A 113 20.40 7.63 -7.27
C ASN A 113 19.50 8.00 -8.47
N ARG A 114 18.18 8.09 -8.27
CA ARG A 114 17.19 8.43 -9.31
C ARG A 114 16.57 9.81 -9.10
N ASN A 115 17.26 10.71 -8.41
CA ASN A 115 16.78 12.07 -8.11
C ASN A 115 15.45 12.09 -7.34
N GLY A 116 15.14 11.01 -6.61
CA GLY A 116 13.92 10.89 -5.82
C GLY A 116 13.73 12.03 -4.82
N PRO A 117 14.75 12.38 -4.01
CA PRO A 117 14.66 13.50 -3.08
C PRO A 117 14.32 14.82 -3.76
N GLU A 118 14.97 15.15 -4.88
CA GLU A 118 14.70 16.37 -5.65
C GLU A 118 13.28 16.38 -6.21
N VAL A 119 12.80 15.25 -6.72
CA VAL A 119 11.42 15.10 -7.20
C VAL A 119 10.42 15.38 -6.09
N VAL A 120 10.63 14.82 -4.89
CA VAL A 120 9.74 15.02 -3.73
C VAL A 120 9.77 16.49 -3.28
N VAL A 121 10.94 17.10 -3.12
CA VAL A 121 11.06 18.51 -2.71
C VAL A 121 10.38 19.42 -3.74
N ARG A 122 10.58 19.17 -5.03
CA ARG A 122 9.90 19.90 -6.10
C ARG A 122 8.38 19.78 -5.98
N ILE A 123 7.86 18.58 -5.77
CA ILE A 123 6.41 18.35 -5.61
C ILE A 123 5.87 19.09 -4.37
N LEU A 124 6.56 19.02 -3.23
CA LEU A 124 6.17 19.72 -2.00
C LEU A 124 6.16 21.24 -2.18
N ASN A 125 7.11 21.80 -2.94
CA ASN A 125 7.13 23.23 -3.24
C ASN A 125 5.93 23.67 -4.10
N TYR A 126 5.53 22.87 -5.09
CA TYR A 126 4.41 23.21 -5.98
C TYR A 126 3.02 22.81 -5.44
N GLY A 127 2.94 21.76 -4.61
CA GLY A 127 1.69 21.24 -4.05
C GLY A 127 1.38 21.77 -2.65
N ASN A 128 1.92 22.94 -2.28
CA ASN A 128 1.77 23.53 -0.94
C ASN A 128 0.33 23.95 -0.60
N ASP A 129 -0.55 24.01 -1.60
CA ASP A 129 -1.99 24.24 -1.48
C ASP A 129 -2.79 22.94 -1.26
N ASN A 130 -2.14 21.77 -1.39
CA ASN A 130 -2.78 20.46 -1.27
C ASN A 130 -2.19 19.64 -0.12
N VAL A 131 -2.89 19.65 1.02
CA VAL A 131 -2.49 18.94 2.25
C VAL A 131 -2.29 17.43 2.02
N LYS A 132 -3.04 16.80 1.10
CA LYS A 132 -2.86 15.37 0.81
C LYS A 132 -1.52 15.12 0.12
N VAL A 133 -1.13 15.98 -0.82
CA VAL A 133 0.18 15.91 -1.48
C VAL A 133 1.30 16.12 -0.45
N MET A 134 1.14 17.09 0.45
CA MET A 134 2.11 17.35 1.52
C MET A 134 2.28 16.14 2.44
N ASN A 135 1.18 15.59 2.98
CA ASN A 135 1.22 14.44 3.88
C ASN A 135 1.87 13.23 3.21
N SER A 136 1.50 12.93 1.96
CA SER A 136 2.13 11.84 1.21
C SER A 136 3.61 12.11 0.98
N GLY A 137 4.02 13.33 0.65
CA GLY A 137 5.43 13.67 0.46
C GLY A 137 6.27 13.56 1.74
N PHE A 138 5.73 13.97 2.89
CA PHE A 138 6.38 13.76 4.18
C PHE A 138 6.49 12.28 4.54
N SER A 139 5.48 11.47 4.19
CA SER A 139 5.55 10.01 4.33
C SER A 139 6.72 9.41 3.55
N VAL A 140 6.95 9.87 2.31
CA VAL A 140 8.12 9.44 1.50
C VAL A 140 9.44 9.84 2.17
N ILE A 141 9.54 11.07 2.68
CA ILE A 141 10.74 11.53 3.38
C ILE A 141 11.01 10.70 4.63
N ALA A 142 9.96 10.41 5.41
CA ALA A 142 10.08 9.56 6.59
C ALA A 142 10.60 8.17 6.19
N ALA A 143 9.94 7.50 5.24
CA ALA A 143 10.35 6.18 4.75
C ALA A 143 11.81 6.15 4.26
N ALA A 144 12.24 7.17 3.50
CA ALA A 144 13.62 7.29 3.02
C ALA A 144 14.66 7.58 4.13
N ALA A 145 14.23 8.09 5.28
CA ALA A 145 15.08 8.36 6.44
C ALA A 145 15.18 7.14 7.39
N THR A 146 14.14 6.31 7.47
CA THR A 146 14.09 5.14 8.36
C THR A 146 14.96 3.97 7.89
N GLY A 147 15.40 3.94 6.63
CA GLY A 147 16.31 2.91 6.07
C GLY A 147 17.71 2.83 6.71
N ASN A 148 17.90 3.49 7.86
CA ASN A 148 19.14 3.54 8.65
C ASN A 148 19.02 2.84 10.02
N GLU A 149 17.87 2.24 10.36
CA GLU A 149 17.72 1.46 11.59
C GLU A 149 18.34 0.07 11.40
N VAL A 150 19.62 -0.05 11.75
CA VAL A 150 20.28 -1.32 12.04
C VAL A 150 19.57 -1.94 13.25
N LEU A 151 18.85 -3.05 13.04
CA LEU A 151 18.43 -3.95 14.12
C LEU A 151 19.62 -4.74 14.65
#